data_AF-B7S4H1-F1
#
_entry.id   AF-B7S4H1-F1
#
_cell.length_a   1.000
_cell.length_b   1.000
_cell.length_c   1.000
_cell.angle_alpha   90.00
_cell.angle_beta   90.00
_cell.angle_gamma   90.00
#
_symmetry.space_group_name_H-M   'P 1'
#
loop_
_entity.id
_entity.type
_entity.pdbx_description
1 polymer ?
#
loop_
_entity_poly.entity_id
_entity_poly.type
_entity_poly.pdbx_seq_one_letter_code
_entity_poly.pdbx_strand_id
1 'polypeptide(L)'
;MRRRQYLSSSVFVLSLTVSTLFGFRPFSLQHRKVKQPRSWRTSSAEVGAQMSLLPTVTPPETIRPKGAESLPFRAENVWEKMALKIAKADEDPSQLTDFVQLVSILRVGFPALALAIVANLSYPPMSMALANVIDDSGVFAVISQDASQYIQNILTTSGLVFALLVGQTYYFMYQQQEKIYLALFQEVTIAKSLVEQVSLVCRGRETLYSRIMACIDRYVKEDLTRFNDKEPAELISARPCDDPLEDILYLTSVGEPSIIYQTVRSLRQARAFRLGALQRKLPALHMTLLWVLGGIVLCTFPLLGAGSQTIGGMRILIVQAWYLSFIVFGMALTLGVIYELQRPGEKGAYNARMVLTVMVAGLEEELAQRLNGDIGLVSSDGWHEPSIDGDGAFEEELLMPKEF
;
A
#
# COMPACT_ATOMS: atom_id res chain seq x y z
N MET A 1 -51.33 8.03 9.39
CA MET A 1 -50.35 8.89 8.69
C MET A 1 -49.04 9.21 9.45
N ARG A 2 -48.88 8.94 10.77
CA ARG A 2 -47.62 9.23 11.51
C ARG A 2 -46.52 8.13 11.50
N ARG A 3 -46.75 6.95 10.90
CA ARG A 3 -45.78 5.83 10.91
C ARG A 3 -44.79 5.80 9.73
N ARG A 4 -45.00 6.59 8.66
CA ARG A 4 -44.08 6.63 7.49
C ARG A 4 -42.76 7.37 7.74
N GLN A 5 -42.67 8.21 8.77
CA GLN A 5 -41.44 8.97 9.06
C GLN A 5 -40.33 8.14 9.73
N TYR A 6 -40.64 7.04 10.43
CA TYR A 6 -39.62 6.24 11.12
C TYR A 6 -38.85 5.29 10.18
N LEU A 7 -39.48 4.79 9.11
CA LEU A 7 -38.82 3.87 8.17
C LEU A 7 -37.77 4.55 7.29
N SER A 8 -38.01 5.80 6.87
CA SER A 8 -37.01 6.58 6.13
C SER A 8 -35.77 6.80 6.98
N SER A 9 -35.92 7.01 8.29
CA SER A 9 -34.82 7.23 9.22
C SER A 9 -33.96 5.98 9.38
N SER A 10 -34.55 4.78 9.49
CA SER A 10 -33.79 3.53 9.71
C SER A 10 -32.97 3.11 8.49
N VAL A 11 -33.50 3.25 7.27
CA VAL A 11 -32.77 2.93 6.03
C VAL A 11 -31.65 3.97 5.78
N PHE A 12 -31.92 5.24 6.09
CA PHE A 12 -30.92 6.30 6.01
C PHE A 12 -29.82 6.16 7.07
N VAL A 13 -30.16 5.68 8.28
CA VAL A 13 -29.18 5.38 9.34
C VAL A 13 -28.29 4.20 8.97
N LEU A 14 -28.80 3.17 8.29
CA LEU A 14 -27.98 2.04 7.80
C LEU A 14 -27.04 2.48 6.66
N SER A 15 -27.51 3.32 5.74
CA SER A 15 -26.68 3.91 4.68
C SER A 15 -25.62 4.90 5.22
N LEU A 16 -25.98 5.70 6.24
CA LEU A 16 -25.04 6.59 6.90
C LEU A 16 -24.01 5.81 7.71
N THR A 17 -24.41 4.84 8.54
CA THR A 17 -23.47 4.07 9.38
C THR A 17 -22.47 3.28 8.56
N VAL A 18 -22.87 2.72 7.41
CA VAL A 18 -21.94 2.10 6.46
C VAL A 18 -20.97 3.15 5.87
N SER A 19 -21.44 4.36 5.57
CA SER A 19 -20.56 5.44 5.07
C SER A 19 -19.59 5.98 6.14
N THR A 20 -20.02 6.10 7.40
CA THR A 20 -19.16 6.57 8.51
C THR A 20 -18.19 5.50 9.01
N LEU A 21 -18.57 4.22 9.02
CA LEU A 21 -17.67 3.12 9.44
C LEU A 21 -16.52 2.88 8.46
N PHE A 22 -16.71 3.19 7.17
CA PHE A 22 -15.68 3.02 6.13
C PHE A 22 -14.95 4.30 5.72
N GLY A 23 -15.20 5.42 6.42
CA GLY A 23 -14.44 6.65 6.21
C GLY A 23 -14.71 7.34 4.86
N PHE A 24 -15.97 7.36 4.40
CA PHE A 24 -16.36 8.23 3.29
C PHE A 24 -16.18 9.70 3.69
N ARG A 25 -15.14 10.36 3.16
CA ARG A 25 -15.14 11.81 3.02
C ARG A 25 -15.92 12.15 1.74
N PRO A 26 -16.98 12.98 1.80
CA PRO A 26 -17.60 13.48 0.59
C PRO A 26 -16.55 14.26 -0.22
N PHE A 27 -16.52 13.98 -1.52
CA PHE A 27 -15.63 14.55 -2.50
C PHE A 27 -15.73 16.09 -2.49
N SER A 28 -14.76 16.78 -1.89
CA SER A 28 -14.62 18.24 -2.01
C SER A 28 -13.52 18.56 -3.00
N LEU A 29 -13.90 19.06 -4.18
CA LEU A 29 -13.02 19.75 -5.11
C LEU A 29 -12.47 21.00 -4.43
N GLN A 30 -11.28 20.91 -3.84
CA GLN A 30 -10.60 22.06 -3.25
C GLN A 30 -9.37 22.41 -4.09
N HIS A 31 -9.56 23.38 -5.00
CA HIS A 31 -8.46 24.13 -5.61
C HIS A 31 -7.58 24.71 -4.51
N ARG A 32 -6.30 24.32 -4.43
CA ARG A 32 -5.35 24.96 -3.53
C ARG A 32 -4.12 25.45 -4.28
N LYS A 33 -3.93 26.77 -4.15
CA LYS A 33 -2.89 27.58 -4.78
C LYS A 33 -1.50 27.18 -4.31
N VAL A 34 -0.61 26.97 -5.28
CA VAL A 34 0.84 26.83 -5.11
C VAL A 34 1.43 28.16 -4.63
N LYS A 35 2.18 28.13 -3.53
CA LYS A 35 2.98 29.25 -3.02
C LYS A 35 4.46 28.91 -3.21
N GLN A 36 5.17 29.73 -3.97
CA GLN A 36 6.61 29.60 -4.23
C GLN A 36 7.48 29.92 -2.99
N PRO A 37 8.70 29.36 -2.92
CA PRO A 37 9.59 29.43 -1.75
C PRO A 37 10.46 30.70 -1.71
N ARG A 38 10.87 31.07 -0.50
CA ARG A 38 11.68 32.26 -0.21
C ARG A 38 13.12 31.85 0.16
N SER A 39 14.05 32.34 -0.65
CA SER A 39 15.49 32.56 -0.52
C SER A 39 16.28 32.14 0.74
N TRP A 40 17.33 31.36 0.48
CA TRP A 40 18.70 31.33 1.03
C TRP A 40 19.14 32.37 2.09
N ARG A 41 19.82 31.88 3.14
CA ARG A 41 20.96 32.57 3.76
C ARG A 41 21.94 31.57 4.40
N THR A 42 23.20 31.70 3.99
CA THR A 42 24.42 31.02 4.44
C THR A 42 24.93 31.56 5.78
N SER A 43 25.58 30.72 6.59
CA SER A 43 26.68 31.14 7.48
C SER A 43 27.58 29.95 7.83
N SER A 44 28.88 30.20 7.72
CA SER A 44 30.03 29.31 7.92
C SER A 44 30.59 29.37 9.34
N ALA A 45 31.68 28.59 9.56
CA ALA A 45 32.69 28.60 10.66
C ALA A 45 32.33 27.71 11.88
N GLU A 46 33.18 26.87 12.49
CA GLU A 46 34.66 26.75 12.62
C GLU A 46 34.97 25.30 13.11
N VAL A 47 35.83 24.51 12.45
CA VAL A 47 37.23 24.12 12.80
C VAL A 47 37.56 23.96 14.30
N GLY A 48 37.94 22.74 14.69
CA GLY A 48 38.67 22.44 15.93
C GLY A 48 39.28 21.04 15.89
N ALA A 49 40.59 20.96 15.62
CA ALA A 49 41.39 19.73 15.56
C ALA A 49 41.84 19.26 16.95
N GLN A 50 42.00 17.96 17.15
CA GLN A 50 43.07 17.39 18.01
C GLN A 50 43.32 15.91 17.73
N MET A 51 44.58 15.53 17.90
CA MET A 51 45.27 14.37 17.33
C MET A 51 45.79 13.46 18.44
N SER A 52 45.92 12.16 18.10
CA SER A 52 46.78 11.11 18.70
C SER A 52 46.35 10.45 20.02
N LEU A 53 46.19 9.11 20.01
CA LEU A 53 47.21 8.12 20.42
C LEU A 53 46.63 6.68 20.35
N LEU A 54 47.31 5.79 19.61
CA LEU A 54 47.25 4.31 19.71
C LEU A 54 48.24 3.86 20.83
N PRO A 55 48.28 2.59 21.32
CA PRO A 55 47.78 1.34 20.73
C PRO A 55 47.12 0.35 21.73
N THR A 56 46.65 -0.81 21.26
CA THR A 56 47.09 -2.17 21.67
C THR A 56 46.04 -3.22 21.30
N VAL A 57 46.51 -4.32 20.69
CA VAL A 57 45.76 -5.42 20.07
C VAL A 57 45.39 -6.50 21.10
N THR A 58 44.13 -6.94 21.11
CA THR A 58 43.65 -8.25 21.58
C THR A 58 42.41 -8.70 20.77
N PRO A 59 42.25 -9.99 20.42
CA PRO A 59 41.09 -10.54 19.68
C PRO A 59 39.93 -10.86 20.67
N PRO A 60 38.78 -11.48 20.31
CA PRO A 60 37.87 -11.46 19.14
C PRO A 60 36.38 -11.16 19.56
N GLU A 61 35.47 -10.72 18.67
CA GLU A 61 34.01 -10.85 18.91
C GLU A 61 33.20 -10.44 17.67
N THR A 62 32.10 -11.15 17.40
CA THR A 62 31.14 -10.86 16.33
C THR A 62 30.59 -9.44 16.50
N ILE A 63 31.03 -8.52 15.65
CA ILE A 63 30.65 -7.11 15.70
C ILE A 63 29.19 -7.00 15.22
N ARG A 64 28.24 -7.07 16.17
CA ARG A 64 26.97 -6.34 16.02
C ARG A 64 27.34 -4.85 15.92
N PRO A 65 26.83 -4.09 14.93
CA PRO A 65 27.05 -2.65 14.89
C PRO A 65 26.48 -2.02 16.17
N LYS A 66 27.39 -1.58 17.06
CA LYS A 66 27.06 -0.75 18.22
C LYS A 66 26.74 0.65 17.69
N GLY A 67 25.47 0.96 17.53
CA GLY A 67 25.04 2.31 17.13
C GLY A 67 23.88 2.36 16.14
N ALA A 68 23.30 1.24 15.73
CA ALA A 68 21.96 1.27 15.16
C ALA A 68 21.00 1.65 16.29
N GLU A 69 20.79 2.95 16.50
CA GLU A 69 19.55 3.44 17.12
C GLU A 69 18.42 2.82 16.29
N SER A 70 17.81 1.77 16.84
CA SER A 70 16.65 1.13 16.23
C SER A 70 15.61 2.22 16.02
N LEU A 71 15.34 2.55 14.76
CA LEU A 71 14.35 3.55 14.40
C LEU A 71 13.04 3.16 15.10
N PRO A 72 12.56 3.94 16.09
CA PRO A 72 11.44 3.52 16.89
C PRO A 72 10.23 3.41 15.97
N PHE A 73 9.67 2.21 15.89
CA PHE A 73 8.52 1.92 15.06
C PHE A 73 7.34 2.78 15.52
N ARG A 74 7.18 3.95 14.91
CA ARG A 74 6.22 4.94 15.36
C ARG A 74 4.84 4.48 14.90
N ALA A 75 4.09 3.85 15.80
CA ALA A 75 2.69 3.50 15.54
C ALA A 75 1.85 4.76 15.34
N GLU A 76 1.54 5.07 14.09
CA GLU A 76 0.74 6.24 13.71
C GLU A 76 -0.76 5.93 13.80
N ASN A 77 -1.16 4.65 13.72
CA ASN A 77 -2.57 4.24 13.67
C ASN A 77 -3.06 3.49 14.91
N VAL A 78 -4.37 3.58 15.17
CA VAL A 78 -5.05 2.87 16.27
C VAL A 78 -4.81 1.36 16.22
N TRP A 79 -4.84 0.78 15.02
CA TRP A 79 -4.61 -0.65 14.80
C TRP A 79 -3.18 -1.07 15.10
N GLU A 80 -2.18 -0.26 14.74
CA GLU A 80 -0.77 -0.53 15.06
C GLU A 80 -0.53 -0.47 16.56
N LYS A 81 -1.14 0.50 17.26
CA LYS A 81 -1.08 0.57 18.73
C LYS A 81 -1.71 -0.64 19.40
N MET A 82 -2.80 -1.15 18.83
CA MET A 82 -3.48 -2.34 19.34
C MET A 82 -2.67 -3.61 19.05
N ALA A 83 -2.09 -3.72 17.85
CA ALA A 83 -1.20 -4.81 17.48
C ALA A 83 0.08 -4.82 18.33
N LEU A 84 0.70 -3.68 18.60
CA LEU A 84 1.89 -3.57 19.45
C LEU A 84 1.58 -4.04 20.89
N LYS A 85 0.39 -3.72 21.40
CA LYS A 85 -0.05 -4.20 22.72
C LYS A 85 -0.26 -5.71 22.77
N ILE A 86 -0.68 -6.31 21.67
CA ILE A 86 -0.97 -7.75 21.59
C ILE A 86 0.31 -8.55 21.33
N ALA A 87 1.15 -8.08 20.41
CA ALA A 87 2.31 -8.81 19.94
C ALA A 87 3.51 -8.74 20.90
N LYS A 88 3.59 -7.74 21.80
CA LYS A 88 4.81 -7.45 22.59
C LYS A 88 6.09 -7.58 21.72
N ALA A 89 6.02 -7.08 20.49
CA ALA A 89 7.03 -7.34 19.49
C ALA A 89 8.33 -6.66 19.92
N ASP A 90 9.33 -7.48 20.25
CA ASP A 90 10.72 -7.07 20.31
C ASP A 90 11.25 -7.01 18.87
N GLU A 91 12.27 -6.19 18.64
CA GLU A 91 12.71 -5.65 17.34
C GLU A 91 13.23 -6.68 16.30
N ASP A 92 12.92 -7.96 16.43
CA ASP A 92 13.36 -8.99 15.50
C ASP A 92 12.64 -8.87 14.13
N PRO A 93 13.37 -8.98 13.00
CA PRO A 93 12.80 -8.84 11.66
C PRO A 93 11.76 -9.92 11.31
N SER A 94 11.81 -11.09 11.96
CA SER A 94 10.79 -12.14 11.83
C SER A 94 9.46 -11.77 12.52
N GLN A 95 9.49 -10.91 13.54
CA GLN A 95 8.28 -10.43 14.22
C GLN A 95 7.59 -9.32 13.42
N LEU A 96 8.29 -8.70 12.45
CA LEU A 96 7.74 -7.66 11.60
C LEU A 96 6.68 -8.22 10.64
N THR A 97 6.89 -9.40 10.08
CA THR A 97 5.91 -10.07 9.21
C THR A 97 4.66 -10.44 9.98
N ASP A 98 4.83 -10.97 11.20
CA ASP A 98 3.73 -11.37 12.06
C ASP A 98 2.93 -10.15 12.55
N PHE A 99 3.62 -9.05 12.87
CA PHE A 99 3.00 -7.78 13.20
C PHE A 99 2.16 -7.23 12.04
N VAL A 100 2.72 -7.23 10.83
CA VAL A 100 2.04 -6.73 9.63
C VAL A 100 0.82 -7.58 9.29
N GLN A 101 0.92 -8.91 9.40
CA GLN A 101 -0.21 -9.82 9.22
C GLN A 101 -1.30 -9.57 10.27
N LEU A 102 -0.91 -9.45 11.55
CA LEU A 102 -1.85 -9.20 12.65
C LEU A 102 -2.56 -7.86 12.50
N VAL A 103 -1.84 -6.79 12.15
CA VAL A 103 -2.43 -5.47 11.87
C VAL A 103 -3.48 -5.56 10.76
N SER A 104 -3.24 -6.38 9.74
CA SER A 104 -4.11 -6.49 8.58
C SER A 104 -5.35 -7.32 8.88
N ILE A 105 -5.18 -8.45 9.58
CA ILE A 105 -6.29 -9.24 10.12
C ILE A 105 -7.16 -8.38 11.04
N LEU A 106 -6.54 -7.58 11.92
CA LEU A 106 -7.29 -6.72 12.82
C LEU A 106 -8.03 -5.61 12.07
N ARG A 107 -7.39 -5.00 11.07
CA ARG A 107 -7.95 -3.88 10.29
C ARG A 107 -9.09 -4.31 9.37
N VAL A 108 -9.03 -5.50 8.77
CA VAL A 108 -10.06 -6.00 7.85
C VAL A 108 -11.07 -6.88 8.57
N GLY A 109 -10.58 -7.79 9.42
CA GLY A 109 -11.40 -8.77 10.11
C GLY A 109 -12.29 -8.16 11.19
N PHE A 110 -11.81 -7.17 11.95
CA PHE A 110 -12.63 -6.56 13.00
C PHE A 110 -13.84 -5.80 12.45
N PRO A 111 -13.71 -4.90 11.45
CA PRO A 111 -14.88 -4.27 10.83
C PRO A 111 -15.82 -5.28 10.18
N ALA A 112 -15.29 -6.31 9.52
CA ALA A 112 -16.12 -7.37 8.92
C ALA A 112 -16.95 -8.11 9.97
N LEU A 113 -16.35 -8.45 11.11
CA LEU A 113 -17.03 -9.10 12.23
C LEU A 113 -18.07 -8.18 12.88
N ALA A 114 -17.74 -6.90 13.07
CA ALA A 114 -18.69 -5.91 13.59
C ALA A 114 -19.92 -5.78 12.68
N LEU A 115 -19.73 -5.72 11.36
CA LEU A 115 -20.81 -5.68 10.39
C LEU A 115 -21.65 -6.95 10.39
N ALA A 116 -21.02 -8.11 10.54
CA ALA A 116 -21.72 -9.39 10.65
C ALA A 116 -22.64 -9.42 11.89
N ILE A 117 -22.14 -8.99 13.05
CA ILE A 117 -22.94 -8.89 14.29
C ILE A 117 -24.11 -7.91 14.09
N VAL A 118 -23.84 -6.73 13.52
CA VAL A 118 -24.89 -5.74 13.24
C VAL A 118 -25.93 -6.30 12.27
N ALA A 119 -25.52 -7.03 11.23
CA ALA A 119 -26.43 -7.67 10.29
C ALA A 119 -27.29 -8.75 11.00
N ASN A 120 -26.70 -9.57 11.85
CA ASN A 120 -27.43 -10.60 12.61
C ASN A 120 -28.51 -9.97 13.51
N LEU A 121 -28.17 -8.89 14.21
CA LEU A 121 -29.09 -8.20 15.13
C LEU A 121 -30.16 -7.38 14.39
N SER A 122 -29.81 -6.77 13.26
CA SER A 122 -30.73 -5.92 12.49
C SER A 122 -31.64 -6.70 11.54
N TYR A 123 -31.28 -7.92 11.17
CA TYR A 123 -32.04 -8.70 10.19
C TYR A 123 -33.48 -9.04 10.66
N PRO A 124 -33.72 -9.64 11.84
CA PRO A 124 -35.08 -9.96 12.27
C PRO A 124 -36.03 -8.75 12.32
N PRO A 125 -35.68 -7.60 12.94
CA PRO A 125 -36.57 -6.46 12.97
C PRO A 125 -36.77 -5.83 11.59
N MET A 126 -35.74 -5.86 10.72
CA MET A 126 -35.86 -5.32 9.37
C MET A 126 -36.79 -6.15 8.49
N SER A 127 -36.70 -7.48 8.56
CA SER A 127 -37.61 -8.40 7.85
C SER A 127 -39.05 -8.25 8.34
N MET A 128 -39.29 -8.12 9.65
CA MET A 128 -40.64 -7.87 10.20
C MET A 128 -41.19 -6.51 9.79
N ALA A 129 -40.36 -5.46 9.82
CA ALA A 129 -40.76 -4.14 9.36
C ALA A 129 -41.16 -4.16 7.88
N LEU A 130 -40.43 -4.92 7.06
CA LEU A 130 -40.71 -5.07 5.64
C LEU A 130 -42.02 -5.84 5.40
N ALA A 131 -42.24 -6.93 6.14
CA ALA A 131 -43.48 -7.69 6.06
C ALA A 131 -44.71 -6.82 6.40
N ASN A 132 -44.61 -5.99 7.45
CA ASN A 132 -45.69 -5.06 7.84
C ASN A 132 -45.93 -3.92 6.83
N VAL A 133 -44.94 -3.60 5.98
CA VAL A 133 -45.10 -2.57 4.94
C VAL A 133 -45.78 -3.14 3.69
N ILE A 134 -45.57 -4.43 3.43
CA ILE A 134 -46.10 -5.16 2.26
C ILE A 134 -47.40 -5.89 2.65
N ASP A 135 -48.18 -5.37 3.59
CA ASP A 135 -49.38 -5.98 4.21
C ASP A 135 -50.57 -6.24 3.25
N ASP A 136 -50.33 -6.19 1.93
CA ASP A 136 -51.29 -6.51 0.88
C ASP A 136 -51.17 -8.00 0.52
N SER A 137 -52.06 -8.80 1.12
CA SER A 137 -52.04 -10.27 1.07
C SER A 137 -52.08 -10.85 -0.36
N GLY A 138 -52.63 -10.12 -1.33
CA GLY A 138 -52.65 -10.51 -2.74
C GLY A 138 -51.28 -10.38 -3.43
N VAL A 139 -50.51 -9.33 -3.10
CA VAL A 139 -49.16 -9.12 -3.63
C VAL A 139 -48.20 -10.14 -3.04
N PHE A 140 -48.33 -10.47 -1.75
CA PHE A 140 -47.53 -11.52 -1.12
C PHE A 140 -47.82 -12.93 -1.66
N ALA A 141 -49.07 -13.24 -2.02
CA ALA A 141 -49.40 -14.54 -2.60
C ALA A 141 -48.76 -14.74 -3.98
N VAL A 142 -48.86 -13.73 -4.86
CA VAL A 142 -48.25 -13.74 -6.20
C VAL A 142 -46.72 -13.70 -6.12
N ILE A 143 -46.16 -12.88 -5.22
CA ILE A 143 -44.72 -12.86 -4.94
C ILE A 143 -44.28 -14.20 -4.30
N SER A 144 -45.04 -14.82 -3.40
CA SER A 144 -44.60 -16.09 -2.79
C SER A 144 -44.52 -17.25 -3.78
N GLN A 145 -45.39 -17.27 -4.81
CA GLN A 145 -45.40 -18.31 -5.85
C GLN A 145 -44.32 -18.07 -6.93
N ASP A 146 -44.17 -16.84 -7.44
CA ASP A 146 -43.21 -16.54 -8.53
C ASP A 146 -41.85 -16.02 -8.02
N ALA A 147 -41.79 -15.42 -6.83
CA ALA A 147 -40.57 -14.77 -6.34
C ALA A 147 -39.55 -15.73 -5.76
N SER A 148 -39.90 -16.99 -5.46
CA SER A 148 -38.88 -18.00 -5.13
C SER A 148 -37.90 -18.16 -6.29
N GLN A 149 -38.42 -18.31 -7.52
CA GLN A 149 -37.58 -18.47 -8.71
C GLN A 149 -37.00 -17.13 -9.20
N TYR A 150 -37.77 -16.04 -9.19
CA TYR A 150 -37.28 -14.73 -9.64
C TYR A 150 -36.20 -14.15 -8.70
N ILE A 151 -36.40 -14.20 -7.37
CA ILE A 151 -35.42 -13.71 -6.41
C ILE A 151 -34.18 -14.61 -6.42
N GLN A 152 -34.35 -15.94 -6.53
CA GLN A 152 -33.21 -16.85 -6.64
C GLN A 152 -32.40 -16.59 -7.92
N ASN A 153 -33.06 -16.34 -9.06
CA ASN A 153 -32.38 -15.98 -10.30
C ASN A 153 -31.63 -14.66 -10.15
N ILE A 154 -32.25 -13.61 -9.60
CA ILE A 154 -31.57 -12.33 -9.34
C ILE A 154 -30.37 -12.55 -8.43
N LEU A 155 -30.55 -13.23 -7.29
CA LEU A 155 -29.49 -13.47 -6.32
C LEU A 155 -28.33 -14.23 -6.95
N THR A 156 -28.63 -15.25 -7.75
CA THR A 156 -27.62 -16.05 -8.46
C THR A 156 -26.89 -15.21 -9.49
N THR A 157 -27.62 -14.48 -10.35
CA THR A 157 -27.00 -13.62 -11.37
C THR A 157 -26.19 -12.49 -10.74
N SER A 158 -26.73 -11.76 -9.78
CA SER A 158 -26.02 -10.68 -9.09
C SER A 158 -24.84 -11.20 -8.27
N GLY A 159 -24.98 -12.37 -7.64
CA GLY A 159 -23.92 -13.02 -6.86
C GLY A 159 -22.77 -13.49 -7.75
N LEU A 160 -23.07 -14.07 -8.92
CA LEU A 160 -22.06 -14.45 -9.91
C LEU A 160 -21.35 -13.23 -10.50
N VAL A 161 -22.09 -12.19 -10.89
CA VAL A 161 -21.49 -10.94 -11.40
C VAL A 161 -20.63 -10.30 -10.32
N PHE A 162 -21.08 -10.29 -9.05
CA PHE A 162 -20.28 -9.80 -7.93
C PHE A 162 -19.00 -10.60 -7.77
N ALA A 163 -19.08 -11.94 -7.67
CA ALA A 163 -17.91 -12.80 -7.52
C ALA A 163 -16.90 -12.63 -8.66
N LEU A 164 -17.38 -12.54 -9.91
CA LEU A 164 -16.52 -12.30 -11.08
C LEU A 164 -15.84 -10.93 -11.01
N LEU A 165 -16.58 -9.86 -10.72
CA LEU A 165 -16.00 -8.53 -10.63
C LEU A 165 -15.01 -8.41 -9.46
N VAL A 166 -15.34 -8.98 -8.30
CA VAL A 166 -14.44 -9.07 -7.13
C VAL A 166 -13.15 -9.79 -7.52
N GLY A 167 -13.25 -10.96 -8.15
CA GLY A 167 -12.10 -11.77 -8.56
C GLY A 167 -11.19 -11.05 -9.54
N GLN A 168 -11.75 -10.43 -10.59
CA GLN A 168 -10.97 -9.66 -11.57
C GLN A 168 -10.32 -8.42 -10.93
N THR A 169 -11.02 -7.74 -10.04
CA THR A 169 -10.49 -6.59 -9.30
C THR A 169 -9.32 -7.00 -8.41
N TYR A 170 -9.49 -8.10 -7.68
CA TYR A 170 -8.43 -8.66 -6.83
C TYR A 170 -7.19 -9.00 -7.66
N TYR A 171 -7.35 -9.74 -8.75
CA TYR A 171 -6.25 -10.14 -9.63
C TYR A 171 -5.49 -8.92 -10.17
N PHE A 172 -6.21 -7.91 -10.69
CA PHE A 172 -5.60 -6.70 -11.21
C PHE A 172 -4.84 -5.92 -10.12
N MET A 173 -5.43 -5.77 -8.93
CA MET A 173 -4.81 -5.02 -7.84
C MET A 173 -3.57 -5.73 -7.31
N TYR A 174 -3.61 -7.06 -7.20
CA TYR A 174 -2.46 -7.87 -6.84
C TYR A 174 -1.31 -7.71 -7.86
N GLN A 175 -1.62 -7.83 -9.15
CA GLN A 175 -0.65 -7.62 -10.23
C GLN A 175 -0.07 -6.19 -10.24
N GLN A 176 -0.88 -5.19 -9.87
CA GLN A 176 -0.38 -3.82 -9.72
C GLN A 176 0.62 -3.70 -8.57
N GLN A 177 0.36 -4.35 -7.43
CA GLN A 177 1.27 -4.35 -6.30
C GLN A 177 2.59 -5.03 -6.63
N GLU A 178 2.56 -6.19 -7.27
CA GLU A 178 3.76 -6.89 -7.73
C GLU A 178 4.64 -5.97 -8.61
N LYS A 179 4.03 -5.26 -9.57
CA LYS A 179 4.74 -4.28 -10.41
C LYS A 179 5.35 -3.12 -9.61
N ILE A 180 4.66 -2.66 -8.57
CA ILE A 180 5.21 -1.62 -7.68
C ILE A 180 6.44 -2.15 -6.94
N TYR A 181 6.38 -3.37 -6.39
CA TYR A 181 7.51 -3.98 -5.69
C TYR A 181 8.72 -4.19 -6.60
N LEU A 182 8.50 -4.73 -7.80
CA LEU A 182 9.58 -4.94 -8.77
C LEU A 182 10.22 -3.61 -9.23
N ALA A 183 9.41 -2.60 -9.53
CA ALA A 183 9.92 -1.29 -9.94
C ALA A 183 10.71 -0.61 -8.82
N LEU A 184 10.26 -0.76 -7.56
CA LEU A 184 10.92 -0.19 -6.39
C LEU A 184 12.27 -0.86 -6.13
N PHE A 185 12.32 -2.19 -6.20
CA PHE A 185 13.56 -2.94 -6.08
C PHE A 185 14.56 -2.52 -7.18
N GLN A 186 14.10 -2.46 -8.43
CA GLN A 186 14.94 -2.04 -9.55
C GLN A 186 15.49 -0.62 -9.37
N GLU A 187 14.68 0.33 -8.91
CA GLU A 187 15.11 1.72 -8.67
C GLU A 187 16.16 1.80 -7.55
N VAL A 188 15.96 1.09 -6.44
CA VAL A 188 16.94 1.05 -5.32
C VAL A 188 18.25 0.38 -5.77
N THR A 189 18.19 -0.73 -6.50
CA THR A 189 19.38 -1.43 -6.99
C THR A 189 20.21 -0.54 -7.93
N ILE A 190 19.54 0.19 -8.83
CA ILE A 190 20.24 1.13 -9.73
C ILE A 190 20.79 2.32 -8.94
N ALA A 191 20.07 2.85 -7.95
CA ALA A 191 20.56 3.93 -7.10
C ALA A 191 21.82 3.52 -6.33
N LYS A 192 21.87 2.28 -5.81
CA LYS A 192 23.08 1.73 -5.18
C LYS A 192 24.24 1.61 -6.16
N SER A 193 23.99 1.06 -7.34
CA SER A 193 25.01 0.97 -8.40
C SER A 193 25.55 2.36 -8.80
N LEU A 194 24.69 3.39 -8.82
CA LEU A 194 25.12 4.77 -9.06
C LEU A 194 26.07 5.27 -7.95
N VAL A 195 25.77 5.01 -6.68
CA VAL A 195 26.64 5.38 -5.55
C VAL A 195 28.00 4.70 -5.66
N GLU A 196 28.02 3.40 -5.98
CA GLU A 196 29.26 2.64 -6.19
C GLU A 196 30.07 3.21 -7.35
N GLN A 197 29.44 3.43 -8.51
CA GLN A 197 30.14 3.96 -9.69
C GLN A 197 30.68 5.37 -9.47
N VAL A 198 29.92 6.25 -8.82
CA VAL A 198 30.38 7.61 -8.49
C VAL A 198 31.60 7.55 -7.56
N SER A 199 31.61 6.64 -6.59
CA SER A 199 32.76 6.46 -5.69
C SER A 199 34.03 6.02 -6.42
N LEU A 200 33.89 5.17 -7.44
CA LEU A 200 35.03 4.67 -8.23
C LEU A 200 35.54 5.72 -9.22
N VAL A 201 34.63 6.36 -9.96
CA VAL A 201 34.99 7.28 -11.05
C VAL A 201 35.47 8.63 -10.54
N CYS A 202 34.94 9.11 -9.41
CA CYS A 202 35.33 10.40 -8.83
C CYS A 202 36.57 10.28 -7.93
N ARG A 203 37.23 9.11 -7.89
CA ARG A 203 38.44 8.87 -7.11
C ARG A 203 39.54 9.85 -7.54
N GLY A 204 39.86 10.80 -6.66
CA GLY A 204 40.85 11.86 -6.90
C GLY A 204 40.27 13.25 -7.24
N ARG A 205 38.93 13.42 -7.31
CA ARG A 205 38.26 14.73 -7.49
C ARG A 205 37.26 14.99 -6.36
N GLU A 206 37.79 15.33 -5.19
CA GLU A 206 37.01 15.50 -3.94
C GLU A 206 35.84 16.48 -4.07
N THR A 207 36.04 17.60 -4.76
CA THR A 207 35.01 18.64 -4.94
C THR A 207 33.84 18.18 -5.81
N LEU A 208 34.09 17.31 -6.79
CA LEU A 208 33.08 16.76 -7.69
C LEU A 208 32.35 15.59 -7.01
N TYR A 209 33.08 14.73 -6.31
CA TYR A 209 32.53 13.63 -5.51
C TYR A 209 31.51 14.12 -4.49
N SER A 210 31.88 15.09 -3.65
CA SER A 210 31.00 15.63 -2.60
C SER A 210 29.71 16.24 -3.18
N ARG A 211 29.81 16.94 -4.32
CA ARG A 211 28.63 17.51 -4.99
C ARG A 211 27.69 16.45 -5.55
N ILE A 212 28.22 15.41 -6.20
CA ILE A 212 27.37 14.34 -6.75
C ILE A 212 26.72 13.55 -5.61
N MET A 213 27.46 13.23 -4.55
CA MET A 213 26.89 12.54 -3.39
C MET A 213 25.79 13.34 -2.71
N ALA A 214 25.94 14.67 -2.59
CA ALA A 214 24.87 15.53 -2.08
C ALA A 214 23.62 15.55 -2.98
N CYS A 215 23.78 15.40 -4.30
CA CYS A 215 22.64 15.30 -5.23
C CYS A 215 21.92 13.95 -5.10
N ILE A 216 22.68 12.85 -4.92
CA ILE A 216 22.11 11.51 -4.69
C ILE A 216 21.38 11.48 -3.33
N ASP A 217 21.97 12.05 -2.28
CA ASP A 217 21.31 12.18 -0.97
C ASP A 217 19.98 12.94 -1.08
N ARG A 218 19.98 14.05 -1.84
CA ARG A 218 18.75 14.80 -2.12
C ARG A 218 17.72 13.96 -2.87
N TYR A 219 18.13 13.20 -3.88
CA TYR A 219 17.24 12.29 -4.62
C TYR A 219 16.59 11.26 -3.69
N VAL A 220 17.39 10.59 -2.86
CA VAL A 220 16.92 9.58 -1.92
C VAL A 220 15.93 10.20 -0.92
N LYS A 221 16.29 11.31 -0.28
CA LYS A 221 15.46 11.95 0.75
C LYS A 221 14.23 12.67 0.23
N GLU A 222 14.27 13.24 -0.97
CA GLU A 222 13.20 14.12 -1.46
C GLU A 222 12.29 13.48 -2.50
N ASP A 223 12.73 12.42 -3.17
CA ASP A 223 11.97 11.78 -4.26
C ASP A 223 11.71 10.29 -4.00
N LEU A 224 12.72 9.53 -3.56
CA LEU A 224 12.55 8.10 -3.31
C LEU A 224 11.66 7.83 -2.08
N THR A 225 11.78 8.62 -1.01
CA THR A 225 10.96 8.46 0.22
C THR A 225 9.53 9.00 0.11
N ARG A 226 9.26 9.93 -0.84
CA ARG A 226 7.97 10.64 -0.93
C ARG A 226 6.90 9.88 -1.71
N PHE A 227 6.43 8.76 -1.15
CA PHE A 227 5.42 7.89 -1.79
C PHE A 227 3.98 8.47 -1.83
N ASN A 228 3.61 9.37 -0.91
CA ASN A 228 2.24 9.90 -0.79
C ASN A 228 2.13 11.43 -0.79
N ASP A 229 3.22 12.15 -0.60
CA ASP A 229 3.14 13.59 -0.36
C ASP A 229 2.79 14.37 -1.64
N LYS A 230 3.10 13.79 -2.80
CA LYS A 230 2.83 14.36 -4.12
C LYS A 230 2.20 13.30 -5.02
N GLU A 231 1.28 13.71 -5.87
CA GLU A 231 0.72 12.80 -6.86
C GLU A 231 1.82 12.35 -7.85
N PRO A 232 1.86 11.07 -8.26
CA PRO A 232 2.86 10.59 -9.22
C PRO A 232 2.89 11.39 -10.52
N ALA A 233 1.73 11.94 -10.93
CA ALA A 233 1.63 12.82 -12.09
C ALA A 233 2.39 14.14 -11.90
N GLU A 234 2.37 14.71 -10.69
CA GLU A 234 3.13 15.93 -10.37
C GLU A 234 4.63 15.67 -10.40
N LEU A 235 5.08 14.52 -9.86
CA LEU A 235 6.49 14.12 -9.87
C LEU A 235 7.01 13.89 -11.30
N ILE A 236 6.21 13.28 -12.18
CA ILE A 236 6.56 13.13 -13.61
C ILE A 236 6.59 14.48 -14.33
N SER A 237 5.70 15.41 -13.95
CA SER A 237 5.61 16.74 -14.57
C SER A 237 6.65 17.75 -14.08
N ALA A 238 7.52 17.35 -13.13
CA ALA A 238 8.57 18.21 -12.61
C ALA A 238 9.47 18.71 -13.75
N ARG A 239 9.87 19.98 -13.66
CA ARG A 239 10.75 20.56 -14.67
C ARG A 239 12.12 19.88 -14.59
N PRO A 240 12.82 19.70 -15.72
CA PRO A 240 14.17 19.12 -15.71
C PRO A 240 15.15 19.86 -14.78
N CYS A 241 14.98 21.17 -14.61
CA CYS A 241 15.82 21.98 -13.71
C CYS A 241 15.61 21.71 -12.21
N ASP A 242 14.50 21.07 -11.84
CA ASP A 242 14.18 20.75 -10.45
C ASP A 242 14.53 19.28 -10.11
N ASP A 243 15.05 18.50 -11.08
CA ASP A 243 15.38 17.09 -10.93
C ASP A 243 16.85 16.93 -10.45
N PRO A 244 17.11 16.40 -9.24
CA PRO A 244 18.47 16.20 -8.75
C PRO A 244 19.28 15.24 -9.65
N LEU A 245 18.61 14.38 -10.42
CA LEU A 245 19.27 13.51 -11.40
C LEU A 245 19.74 14.28 -12.64
N GLU A 246 19.18 15.45 -12.96
CA GLU A 246 19.67 16.33 -14.03
C GLU A 246 20.93 17.07 -13.60
N ASP A 247 21.02 17.47 -12.33
CA ASP A 247 22.24 18.05 -11.78
C ASP A 247 23.42 17.08 -11.87
N ILE A 248 23.22 15.79 -11.54
CA ILE A 248 24.26 14.75 -11.68
C ILE A 248 24.66 14.59 -13.15
N LEU A 249 23.68 14.59 -14.06
CA LEU A 249 23.93 14.50 -15.49
C LEU A 249 24.79 15.68 -15.96
N TYR A 250 24.43 16.90 -15.58
CA TYR A 250 25.16 18.11 -15.94
C TYR A 250 26.60 18.07 -15.42
N LEU A 251 26.80 17.67 -14.16
CA LEU A 251 28.12 17.54 -13.53
C LEU A 251 29.02 16.49 -14.18
N THR A 252 28.43 15.47 -14.83
CA THR A 252 29.14 14.34 -15.44
C THR A 252 29.18 14.38 -16.97
N SER A 253 28.49 15.34 -17.60
CA SER A 253 28.29 15.42 -19.06
C SER A 253 29.41 16.11 -19.86
N VAL A 254 30.48 16.58 -19.21
CA VAL A 254 31.53 17.35 -19.91
C VAL A 254 32.51 16.41 -20.63
N GLY A 255 32.33 16.23 -21.95
CA GLY A 255 33.28 15.53 -22.84
C GLY A 255 32.72 14.27 -23.51
N GLU A 256 32.87 13.10 -22.88
CA GLU A 256 32.44 11.79 -23.38
C GLU A 256 31.36 11.16 -22.47
N PRO A 257 30.42 10.37 -23.01
CA PRO A 257 29.41 9.70 -22.21
C PRO A 257 30.06 8.70 -21.24
N SER A 258 30.14 9.09 -19.98
CA SER A 258 30.65 8.25 -18.90
C SER A 258 29.65 7.14 -18.55
N ILE A 259 30.14 6.07 -17.91
CA ILE A 259 29.25 5.00 -17.39
C ILE A 259 28.20 5.53 -16.41
N ILE A 260 28.51 6.64 -15.71
CA ILE A 260 27.60 7.36 -14.81
C ILE A 260 26.40 7.91 -15.59
N TYR A 261 26.61 8.39 -16.82
CA TYR A 261 25.50 8.88 -17.66
C TYR A 261 24.49 7.76 -17.93
N GLN A 262 24.96 6.54 -18.22
CA GLN A 262 24.10 5.40 -18.50
C GLN A 262 23.32 4.97 -17.25
N THR A 263 23.94 4.98 -16.07
CA THR A 263 23.26 4.63 -14.81
C THR A 263 22.28 5.69 -14.33
N VAL A 264 22.58 6.98 -14.51
CA VAL A 264 21.60 8.05 -14.25
C VAL A 264 20.40 7.93 -15.18
N ARG A 265 20.63 7.59 -16.46
CA ARG A 265 19.54 7.35 -17.42
C ARG A 265 18.69 6.15 -17.03
N SER A 266 19.30 5.02 -16.64
CA SER A 266 18.55 3.85 -16.18
C SER A 266 17.81 4.11 -14.88
N LEU A 267 18.36 4.94 -13.98
CA LEU A 267 17.70 5.35 -12.75
C LEU A 267 16.43 6.17 -13.04
N ARG A 268 16.48 7.10 -13.99
CA ARG A 268 15.28 7.84 -14.43
C ARG A 268 14.24 6.93 -15.04
N GLN A 269 14.66 5.93 -15.82
CA GLN A 269 13.75 4.96 -16.40
C GLN A 269 13.08 4.12 -15.30
N ALA A 270 13.84 3.66 -14.29
CA ALA A 270 13.30 2.93 -13.14
C ALA A 270 12.34 3.79 -12.32
N ARG A 271 12.69 5.06 -12.05
CA ARG A 271 11.79 6.06 -11.45
C ARG A 271 10.49 6.21 -12.24
N ALA A 272 10.56 6.34 -13.56
CA ALA A 272 9.37 6.44 -14.41
C ALA A 272 8.50 5.18 -14.34
N PHE A 273 9.11 3.99 -14.28
CA PHE A 273 8.38 2.74 -14.07
C PHE A 273 7.69 2.69 -12.70
N ARG A 274 8.37 3.08 -11.62
CA ARG A 274 7.77 3.19 -10.28
C ARG A 274 6.59 4.15 -10.30
N LEU A 275 6.77 5.37 -10.79
CA LEU A 275 5.72 6.37 -10.84
C LEU A 275 4.54 5.93 -11.72
N GLY A 276 4.81 5.26 -12.84
CA GLY A 276 3.78 4.66 -13.70
C GLY A 276 3.05 3.46 -13.08
N ALA A 277 3.71 2.70 -12.20
CA ALA A 277 3.09 1.62 -11.43
C ALA A 277 2.23 2.17 -10.28
N LEU A 278 2.64 3.30 -9.68
CA LEU A 278 1.91 4.01 -8.62
C LEU A 278 0.68 4.77 -9.14
N GLN A 279 0.62 5.10 -10.43
CA GLN A 279 -0.57 5.71 -11.02
C GLN A 279 -1.80 4.82 -10.82
N ARG A 280 -2.89 5.40 -10.32
CA ARG A 280 -4.17 4.70 -10.13
C ARG A 280 -4.79 4.39 -11.50
N LYS A 281 -4.57 3.17 -11.97
CA LYS A 281 -5.10 2.69 -13.26
C LYS A 281 -6.57 2.29 -13.18
N LEU A 282 -7.07 1.95 -11.99
CA LEU A 282 -8.43 1.48 -11.79
C LEU A 282 -9.35 2.68 -11.48
N PRO A 283 -10.38 2.95 -12.30
CA PRO A 283 -11.33 4.04 -12.04
C PRO A 283 -12.04 3.85 -10.70
N ALA A 284 -12.21 4.94 -9.95
CA ALA A 284 -12.98 4.92 -8.69
C ALA A 284 -14.42 4.42 -8.89
N LEU A 285 -14.98 4.63 -10.09
CA LEU A 285 -16.31 4.14 -10.48
C LEU A 285 -16.43 2.62 -10.34
N HIS A 286 -15.39 1.87 -10.67
CA HIS A 286 -15.41 0.41 -10.57
C HIS A 286 -15.59 -0.05 -9.12
N MET A 287 -14.91 0.61 -8.16
CA MET A 287 -15.11 0.33 -6.74
C MET A 287 -16.51 0.70 -6.28
N THR A 288 -17.04 1.85 -6.71
CA THR A 288 -18.41 2.23 -6.35
C THR A 288 -19.44 1.22 -6.89
N LEU A 289 -19.21 0.69 -8.09
CA LEU A 289 -20.05 -0.34 -8.69
C LEU A 289 -20.04 -1.63 -7.86
N LEU A 290 -18.85 -2.05 -7.41
CA LEU A 290 -18.67 -3.25 -6.58
C LEU A 290 -19.42 -3.12 -5.24
N TRP A 291 -19.35 -1.95 -4.61
CA TRP A 291 -20.08 -1.64 -3.38
C TRP A 291 -21.59 -1.61 -3.58
N VAL A 292 -22.07 -0.98 -4.66
CA VAL A 292 -23.51 -0.95 -4.99
C VAL A 292 -24.02 -2.36 -5.25
N LEU A 293 -23.27 -3.16 -6.01
CA LEU A 293 -23.65 -4.54 -6.31
C LEU A 293 -23.70 -5.41 -5.05
N GLY A 294 -22.69 -5.30 -4.18
CA GLY A 294 -22.70 -5.95 -2.87
C GLY A 294 -23.90 -5.51 -2.02
N GLY A 295 -24.23 -4.22 -2.02
CA GLY A 295 -25.42 -3.67 -1.37
C GLY A 295 -26.72 -4.29 -1.89
N ILE A 296 -26.87 -4.41 -3.22
CA ILE A 296 -28.04 -5.05 -3.85
C ILE A 296 -28.16 -6.50 -3.40
N VAL A 297 -27.07 -7.27 -3.43
CA VAL A 297 -27.06 -8.67 -2.95
C VAL A 297 -27.51 -8.72 -1.50
N LEU A 298 -27.00 -7.87 -0.61
CA LEU A 298 -27.42 -7.86 0.79
C LEU A 298 -28.88 -7.45 1.00
N CYS A 299 -29.41 -6.52 0.21
CA CYS A 299 -30.80 -6.07 0.30
C CYS A 299 -31.82 -7.14 -0.13
N THR A 300 -31.43 -8.13 -0.92
CA THR A 300 -32.33 -9.23 -1.31
C THR A 300 -32.64 -10.21 -0.17
N PHE A 301 -31.74 -10.35 0.82
CA PHE A 301 -31.96 -11.27 1.95
C PHE A 301 -33.12 -10.85 2.87
N PRO A 302 -33.24 -9.59 3.31
CA PRO A 302 -34.41 -9.12 4.06
C PRO A 302 -35.74 -9.30 3.32
N LEU A 303 -35.73 -9.15 1.98
CA LEU A 303 -36.91 -9.41 1.15
C LEU A 303 -37.33 -10.89 1.20
N LEU A 304 -36.37 -11.81 1.11
CA LEU A 304 -36.61 -13.25 1.30
C LEU A 304 -37.09 -13.57 2.72
N GLY A 305 -36.52 -12.91 3.73
CA GLY A 305 -36.89 -13.06 5.14
C GLY A 305 -38.32 -12.60 5.45
N ALA A 306 -38.79 -11.54 4.80
CA ALA A 306 -40.17 -11.09 4.94
C ALA A 306 -41.17 -12.15 4.45
N GLY A 307 -40.87 -12.82 3.33
CA GLY A 307 -41.66 -13.94 2.84
C GLY A 307 -41.65 -15.14 3.77
N SER A 308 -40.48 -15.55 4.27
CA SER A 308 -40.35 -16.72 5.15
C SER A 308 -41.06 -16.54 6.50
N GLN A 309 -41.12 -15.30 7.03
CA GLN A 309 -41.83 -14.99 8.27
C GLN A 309 -43.32 -15.33 8.19
N THR A 310 -43.97 -15.07 7.05
CA THR A 310 -45.41 -15.29 6.89
C THR A 310 -45.81 -16.76 7.01
N ILE A 311 -44.89 -17.68 6.66
CA ILE A 311 -45.13 -19.12 6.64
C ILE A 311 -44.56 -19.81 7.90
N GLY A 312 -43.36 -19.40 8.33
CA GLY A 312 -42.55 -20.15 9.28
C GLY A 312 -42.38 -19.53 10.66
N GLY A 313 -42.90 -18.32 10.88
CA GLY A 313 -42.79 -17.61 12.15
C GLY A 313 -41.37 -17.18 12.54
N MET A 314 -41.22 -16.73 13.78
CA MET A 314 -40.01 -16.03 14.27
C MET A 314 -38.76 -16.93 14.40
N ARG A 315 -38.94 -18.25 14.60
CA ARG A 315 -37.80 -19.17 14.78
C ARG A 315 -36.97 -19.34 13.51
N ILE A 316 -37.61 -19.31 12.34
CA ILE A 316 -36.91 -19.44 11.04
C ILE A 316 -36.07 -18.19 10.75
N LEU A 317 -36.56 -17.00 11.11
CA LEU A 317 -35.84 -15.74 10.95
C LEU A 317 -34.52 -15.70 11.74
N ILE A 318 -34.49 -16.27 12.95
CA ILE A 318 -33.27 -16.33 13.77
C ILE A 318 -32.20 -17.17 13.06
N VAL A 319 -32.58 -18.32 12.51
CA VAL A 319 -31.65 -19.19 11.77
C VAL A 319 -31.15 -18.49 10.50
N GLN A 320 -32.04 -17.83 9.76
CA GLN A 320 -31.65 -17.06 8.56
C GLN A 320 -30.73 -15.87 8.89
N ALA A 321 -30.90 -15.23 10.05
CA ALA A 321 -30.03 -14.14 10.51
C ALA A 321 -28.57 -14.59 10.66
N TRP A 322 -28.35 -15.80 11.19
CA TRP A 322 -27.01 -16.39 11.29
C TRP A 322 -26.37 -16.63 9.93
N TYR A 323 -27.13 -17.17 8.96
CA TYR A 323 -26.63 -17.36 7.59
C TYR A 323 -26.29 -16.01 6.92
N LEU A 324 -27.15 -15.00 7.07
CA LEU A 324 -26.86 -13.67 6.55
C LEU A 324 -25.61 -13.08 7.19
N SER A 325 -25.45 -13.23 8.52
CA SER A 325 -24.25 -12.78 9.23
C SER A 325 -22.98 -13.37 8.63
N PHE A 326 -22.98 -14.66 8.29
CA PHE A 326 -21.84 -15.33 7.68
C PHE A 326 -21.55 -14.79 6.26
N ILE A 327 -22.59 -14.54 5.47
CA ILE A 327 -22.44 -13.98 4.12
C ILE A 327 -21.92 -12.54 4.18
N VAL A 328 -22.49 -11.71 5.05
CA VAL A 328 -22.03 -10.32 5.28
C VAL A 328 -20.58 -10.30 5.74
N PHE A 329 -20.20 -11.21 6.65
CA PHE A 329 -18.81 -11.36 7.06
C PHE A 329 -17.89 -11.65 5.88
N GLY A 330 -18.21 -12.66 5.06
CA GLY A 330 -17.39 -13.03 3.89
C GLY A 330 -17.30 -11.91 2.84
N MET A 331 -18.41 -11.21 2.57
CA MET A 331 -18.43 -10.08 1.65
C MET A 331 -17.63 -8.87 2.19
N ALA A 332 -17.80 -8.53 3.47
CA ALA A 332 -17.07 -7.43 4.09
C ALA A 332 -15.57 -7.72 4.16
N LEU A 333 -15.18 -8.98 4.42
CA LEU A 333 -13.79 -9.41 4.41
C LEU A 333 -13.20 -9.26 3.00
N THR A 334 -13.85 -9.82 1.98
CA THR A 334 -13.34 -9.77 0.60
C THR A 334 -13.25 -8.34 0.06
N LEU A 335 -14.27 -7.51 0.28
CA LEU A 335 -14.23 -6.09 -0.08
C LEU A 335 -13.19 -5.31 0.73
N GLY A 336 -13.02 -5.64 2.01
CA GLY A 336 -12.01 -5.03 2.87
C GLY A 336 -10.58 -5.33 2.39
N VAL A 337 -10.29 -6.57 1.98
CA VAL A 337 -9.01 -6.94 1.37
C VAL A 337 -8.80 -6.17 0.06
N ILE A 338 -9.79 -6.12 -0.83
CA ILE A 338 -9.67 -5.36 -2.09
C ILE A 338 -9.42 -3.87 -1.82
N TYR A 339 -10.10 -3.31 -0.83
CA TYR A 339 -9.92 -1.91 -0.44
C TYR A 339 -8.52 -1.63 0.12
N GLU A 340 -7.95 -2.56 0.88
CA GLU A 340 -6.58 -2.49 1.35
C GLU A 340 -5.59 -2.56 0.17
N LEU A 341 -5.83 -3.46 -0.78
CA LEU A 341 -4.99 -3.59 -1.98
C LEU A 341 -5.00 -2.32 -2.85
N GLN A 342 -6.13 -1.60 -2.87
CA GLN A 342 -6.30 -0.36 -3.65
C GLN A 342 -5.38 0.78 -3.20
N ARG A 343 -4.89 0.76 -1.96
CA ARG A 343 -4.08 1.85 -1.38
C ARG A 343 -2.64 1.39 -1.07
N PRO A 344 -1.82 1.11 -2.10
CA PRO A 344 -0.46 0.55 -1.89
C PRO A 344 0.48 1.50 -1.13
N GLY A 345 0.22 2.81 -1.14
CA GLY A 345 1.09 3.81 -0.51
C GLY A 345 0.72 4.22 0.91
N GLU A 346 -0.54 4.08 1.34
CA GLU A 346 -1.03 4.78 2.54
C GLU A 346 -1.03 3.94 3.81
N LYS A 347 -1.29 2.61 3.75
CA LYS A 347 -1.40 1.71 4.93
C LYS A 347 -1.77 0.27 4.48
N GLY A 348 -1.11 -0.78 5.00
CA GLY A 348 -1.59 -2.17 4.82
C GLY A 348 -0.58 -3.31 5.03
N ALA A 349 -1.05 -4.56 4.95
CA ALA A 349 -0.21 -5.76 4.87
C ALA A 349 0.77 -5.71 3.70
N TYR A 350 0.26 -5.17 2.59
CA TYR A 350 0.91 -5.11 1.28
C TYR A 350 1.59 -3.75 1.06
N ASN A 351 2.11 -3.16 2.14
CA ASN A 351 2.65 -1.82 2.10
C ASN A 351 4.09 -1.83 1.56
N ALA A 352 4.24 -1.37 0.31
CA ALA A 352 5.55 -1.18 -0.33
C ALA A 352 6.44 -0.19 0.45
N ARG A 353 5.86 0.71 1.25
CA ARG A 353 6.59 1.69 2.07
C ARG A 353 7.45 1.04 3.14
N MET A 354 7.03 -0.09 3.72
CA MET A 354 7.83 -0.75 4.75
C MET A 354 9.16 -1.24 4.17
N VAL A 355 9.05 -1.99 3.07
CA VAL A 355 10.18 -2.54 2.34
C VAL A 355 11.07 -1.40 1.83
N LEU A 356 10.47 -0.36 1.27
CA LEU A 356 11.18 0.85 0.88
C LEU A 356 11.92 1.49 2.05
N THR A 357 11.30 1.64 3.22
CA THR A 357 11.92 2.32 4.35
C THR A 357 13.17 1.57 4.78
N VAL A 358 13.12 0.23 4.80
CA VAL A 358 14.30 -0.61 5.08
C VAL A 358 15.36 -0.47 3.98
N MET A 359 14.95 -0.53 2.72
CA MET A 359 15.86 -0.39 1.56
C MET A 359 16.53 0.99 1.51
N VAL A 360 15.77 2.04 1.76
CA VAL A 360 16.24 3.43 1.78
C VAL A 360 17.10 3.68 3.00
N ALA A 361 16.74 3.17 4.18
CA ALA A 361 17.59 3.30 5.36
C ALA A 361 18.98 2.69 5.12
N GLY A 362 19.05 1.51 4.50
CA GLY A 362 20.33 0.90 4.10
C GLY A 362 21.12 1.77 3.11
N LEU A 363 20.43 2.38 2.13
CA LEU A 363 21.06 3.28 1.16
C LEU A 363 21.53 4.60 1.80
N GLU A 364 20.76 5.17 2.73
CA GLU A 364 21.09 6.38 3.49
C GLU A 364 22.27 6.15 4.43
N GLU A 365 22.31 4.99 5.10
CA GLU A 365 23.44 4.58 5.94
C GLU A 365 24.71 4.45 5.08
N GLU A 366 24.63 3.77 3.94
CA GLU A 366 25.75 3.63 3.02
C GLU A 366 26.24 5.00 2.49
N LEU A 367 25.31 5.89 2.11
CA LEU A 367 25.62 7.26 1.68
C LEU A 367 26.30 8.06 2.80
N ALA A 368 25.80 7.99 4.03
CA ALA A 368 26.35 8.71 5.17
C ALA A 368 27.77 8.22 5.50
N GLN A 369 27.98 6.90 5.53
CA GLN A 369 29.30 6.30 5.75
C GLN A 369 30.32 6.72 4.67
N ARG A 370 29.90 6.78 3.40
CA ARG A 370 30.72 7.23 2.27
C ARG A 370 30.98 8.75 2.26
N LEU A 371 30.06 9.55 2.81
CA LEU A 371 30.20 11.01 2.88
C LEU A 371 31.08 11.44 4.05
N ASN A 372 31.02 10.72 5.17
CA ASN A 372 31.89 10.93 6.34
C ASN A 372 33.32 10.43 6.12
N GLY A 373 33.58 9.73 5.01
CA GLY A 373 34.88 9.11 4.73
C GLY A 373 35.19 7.90 5.61
N ASP A 374 34.18 7.34 6.26
CA ASP A 374 34.29 6.17 7.15
C ASP A 374 34.40 4.88 6.32
N ILE A 375 33.70 4.82 5.17
CA ILE A 375 34.10 3.97 4.04
C ILE A 375 35.14 4.73 3.20
N GLY A 376 36.19 5.20 3.85
CA GLY A 376 37.46 5.43 3.18
C GLY A 376 38.07 4.06 2.98
N LEU A 377 38.11 3.57 1.73
CA LEU A 377 39.08 2.60 1.22
C LEU A 377 40.03 1.98 2.30
N VAL A 378 39.55 0.96 3.01
CA VAL A 378 40.33 0.07 3.89
C VAL A 378 39.97 -1.32 3.37
N SER A 379 40.83 -2.17 2.82
CA SER A 379 42.29 -2.19 2.75
C SER A 379 42.68 -3.11 1.59
N SER A 380 43.96 -3.08 1.21
CA SER A 380 44.62 -4.08 0.37
C SER A 380 44.58 -5.53 0.91
N ASP A 381 43.80 -5.83 1.95
CA ASP A 381 43.75 -7.13 2.60
C ASP A 381 42.29 -7.59 2.76
N GLY A 382 41.93 -8.64 2.04
CA GLY A 382 40.76 -9.49 2.33
C GLY A 382 39.45 -9.06 1.68
N TRP A 383 39.25 -9.47 0.43
CA TRP A 383 37.94 -9.54 -0.20
C TRP A 383 36.99 -10.42 0.62
N HIS A 384 35.97 -9.81 1.21
CA HIS A 384 34.69 -10.46 1.48
C HIS A 384 33.59 -9.50 1.06
N GLU A 385 33.33 -9.44 -0.25
CA GLU A 385 32.02 -9.03 -0.75
C GLU A 385 31.00 -10.10 -0.35
N PRO A 386 29.87 -9.75 0.27
CA PRO A 386 28.67 -10.53 0.07
C PRO A 386 28.19 -10.19 -1.34
N SER A 387 28.68 -10.92 -2.34
CA SER A 387 28.10 -10.89 -3.68
C SER A 387 26.64 -11.32 -3.55
N ILE A 388 25.74 -10.37 -3.76
CA ILE A 388 24.40 -10.72 -4.19
C ILE A 388 24.59 -11.11 -5.65
N ASP A 389 24.68 -12.42 -5.89
CA ASP A 389 24.74 -13.02 -7.22
C ASP A 389 23.57 -12.48 -8.06
N GLY A 390 23.89 -11.45 -8.83
CA GLY A 390 23.01 -10.72 -9.72
C GLY A 390 23.08 -11.32 -11.12
N ASP A 391 23.00 -12.64 -11.21
CA ASP A 391 23.02 -13.39 -12.47
C ASP A 391 21.58 -13.46 -13.00
N GLY A 392 20.95 -12.29 -13.13
CA GLY A 392 19.66 -12.10 -13.79
C GLY A 392 19.78 -12.17 -15.31
N ALA A 393 20.56 -13.13 -15.82
CA ALA A 393 20.51 -13.50 -17.22
C ALA A 393 19.17 -14.21 -17.45
N PHE A 394 18.22 -13.49 -18.03
CA PHE A 394 17.09 -14.11 -18.72
C PHE A 394 17.69 -14.96 -19.85
N GLU A 395 17.78 -16.28 -19.63
CA GLU A 395 17.93 -17.23 -20.73
C GLU A 395 16.64 -17.14 -21.57
N GLU A 396 16.72 -16.34 -22.63
CA GLU A 396 15.80 -16.40 -23.76
C GLU A 396 16.09 -17.73 -24.48
N GLU A 397 15.51 -18.81 -23.94
CA GLU A 397 15.65 -20.17 -24.48
C GLU A 397 15.07 -20.20 -25.90
N LEU A 398 16.03 -20.28 -26.82
CA LEU A 398 15.90 -20.34 -28.25
C LEU A 398 15.08 -21.58 -28.66
N LEU A 399 13.75 -21.42 -28.76
CA LEU A 399 12.84 -22.38 -29.40
C LEU A 399 13.16 -22.52 -30.89
N MET A 400 14.11 -23.39 -31.21
CA MET A 400 14.27 -23.96 -32.55
C MET A 400 13.54 -25.31 -32.61
N PRO A 401 12.59 -25.51 -33.55
CA PRO A 401 11.96 -26.81 -33.74
C PRO A 401 12.96 -27.78 -34.36
N LYS A 402 13.21 -28.91 -33.71
CA LYS A 402 13.86 -30.06 -34.35
C LYS A 402 12.81 -30.83 -35.13
N GLU A 403 12.96 -30.82 -36.46
CA GLU A 403 12.37 -31.80 -37.35
C GLU A 403 12.81 -33.21 -36.94
N PHE A 404 11.84 -34.10 -36.73
CA PHE A 404 11.82 -35.49 -37.19
C PHE A 404 10.37 -35.98 -37.25
#